data_AF-D3RYS3-F1
#
_entry.id   AF-D3RYS3-F1
#
_cell.length_a   1.000
_cell.length_b   1.000
_cell.length_c   1.000
_cell.angle_alpha   90.00
_cell.angle_beta   90.00
_cell.angle_gamma   90.00
#
_symmetry.space_group_name_H-M   'P 1'
#
loop_
_entity.id
_entity.type
_entity.pdbx_description
1 polymer ?
#
loop_
_entity_poly.entity_id
_entity_poly.type
_entity_poly.pdbx_seq_one_letter_code
_entity_poly.pdbx_strand_id
1 'polypeptide(L)' 'MDFEKIKRYFLMLIFAGLMLASIQNAALWAWVISSNAIPPTEGIVYIVAGLIAAVFAGYGFVKVMTS' A
#
# COMPACT_ATOMS: atom_id res chain seq x y z
N MET A 1 12.77 -23.79 -13.57
CA MET A 1 11.67 -22.85 -13.27
C MET A 1 11.50 -21.96 -14.48
N ASP A 2 10.29 -21.88 -15.04
CA ASP A 2 10.03 -21.10 -16.26
C ASP A 2 10.19 -19.59 -15.99
N PHE A 3 10.79 -18.85 -16.92
CA PHE A 3 11.01 -17.40 -16.82
C PHE A 3 9.69 -16.65 -16.58
N GLU A 4 8.60 -17.14 -17.15
CA GLU A 4 7.27 -16.55 -16.97
C GLU A 4 6.79 -16.65 -15.51
N LYS A 5 7.07 -17.77 -14.83
CA LYS A 5 6.72 -17.96 -13.41
C LYS A 5 7.54 -17.04 -12.51
N ILE A 6 8.82 -16.84 -12.81
CA ILE A 6 9.70 -15.93 -12.06
C ILE A 6 9.17 -14.50 -12.15
N LYS A 7 8.80 -14.06 -13.36
CA LYS A 7 8.24 -12.72 -13.59
C LYS A 7 6.96 -12.51 -12.78
N ARG A 8 6.05 -13.50 -12.75
CA ARG A 8 4.81 -13.41 -11.95
C ARG A 8 5.10 -13.29 -10.47
N TYR A 9 5.99 -14.11 -9.91
CA TYR A 9 6.38 -14.00 -8.50
C TYR A 9 7.02 -12.66 -8.16
N PHE A 10 7.85 -12.11 -9.06
CA PHE A 10 8.45 -10.80 -8.85
C PHE A 10 7.41 -9.68 -8.85
N LEU A 11 6.43 -9.72 -9.77
CA LEU A 11 5.32 -8.78 -9.79
C LEU A 11 4.45 -8.88 -8.52
N MET A 12 4.19 -10.09 -8.03
CA MET A 12 3.50 -10.31 -6.76
C MET A 12 4.25 -9.65 -5.59
N LEU A 13 5.57 -9.81 -5.53
CA LEU A 13 6.39 -9.17 -4.49
C LEU A 13 6.33 -7.64 -4.56
N ILE A 14 6.35 -7.06 -5.76
CA ILE A 14 6.23 -5.61 -5.94
C ILE A 14 4.88 -5.12 -5.39
N PHE A 15 3.77 -5.74 -5.79
CA PHE A 15 2.45 -5.32 -5.33
C PHE A 15 2.26 -5.52 -3.82
N ALA A 16 2.78 -6.60 -3.26
CA ALA A 16 2.77 -6.83 -1.82
C ALA A 16 3.57 -5.76 -1.06
N GLY A 17 4.76 -5.39 -1.56
CA GLY A 17 5.58 -4.32 -1.00
C GLY A 17 4.90 -2.96 -1.07
N LEU A 18 4.29 -2.63 -2.20
CA LEU A 18 3.51 -1.39 -2.37
C LEU A 18 2.32 -1.33 -1.41
N MET A 19 1.63 -2.45 -1.19
CA MET A 19 0.52 -2.53 -0.24
C MET A 19 0.98 -2.25 1.19
N LEU A 20 2.06 -2.92 1.63
CA LEU A 20 2.62 -2.73 2.98
C LEU A 20 3.14 -1.31 3.20
N ALA A 21 3.87 -0.74 2.24
CA ALA A 21 4.37 0.63 2.33
C ALA A 21 3.22 1.66 2.44
N SER A 22 2.13 1.41 1.70
CA SER A 22 0.95 2.29 1.71
C SER A 22 0.21 2.25 3.06
N ILE A 23 0.05 1.06 3.64
CA ILE A 23 -0.54 0.88 4.98
C ILE A 23 0.36 1.51 6.05
N GLN A 24 1.67 1.29 5.96
CA GLN A 24 2.63 1.88 6.90
C GLN A 24 2.60 3.41 6.86
N ASN A 25 2.50 4.01 5.67
CA ASN A 25 2.35 5.46 5.53
C ASN A 25 1.05 5.96 6.19
N ALA A 26 -0.07 5.28 5.97
CA ALA A 26 -1.34 5.63 6.62
C ALA A 26 -1.25 5.54 8.15
N ALA A 27 -0.60 4.50 8.68
CA ALA A 27 -0.36 4.35 10.12
C ALA A 27 0.56 5.44 10.69
N LEU A 28 1.59 5.86 9.94
CA LEU A 28 2.46 6.96 10.33
C LEU A 28 1.66 8.25 10.49
N TRP A 29 0.82 8.60 9.52
CA TRP A 29 0.00 9.81 9.61
C TRP A 29 -1.06 9.72 10.71
N ALA A 30 -1.63 8.55 10.97
CA ALA A 30 -2.51 8.34 12.13
C ALA A 30 -1.78 8.62 13.45
N TRP A 31 -0.52 8.18 13.57
CA TRP A 31 0.31 8.46 14.73
C TRP A 31 0.64 9.95 14.87
N VAL A 32 1.00 10.63 13.77
CA VAL A 32 1.28 12.08 13.75
C VAL A 32 0.06 12.88 14.24
N ILE A 33 -1.16 12.52 13.78
CA ILE A 33 -2.41 13.13 14.27
C ILE A 33 -2.60 12.85 15.75
N SER A 34 -2.42 11.60 16.20
CA SER A 34 -2.58 11.25 17.62
C SER A 34 -1.62 11.98 18.55
N SER A 35 -0.48 12.44 18.02
CA SER A 35 0.53 13.22 18.74
C SER A 35 0.23 14.73 18.76
N ASN A 36 -0.88 15.18 18.18
CA ASN A 36 -1.25 16.59 17.99
C ASN A 36 -0.19 17.42 17.24
N ALA A 37 0.64 16.78 16.41
CA ALA A 37 1.71 17.45 15.67
C ALA A 37 1.19 18.28 14.49
N ILE A 38 0.02 17.92 13.94
CA ILE A 38 -0.66 18.63 12.86
C ILE A 38 -2.18 18.64 13.09
N PRO A 39 -2.93 19.55 12.43
CA PRO A 39 -4.39 19.49 12.41
C PRO A 39 -4.90 18.16 11.82
N PRO A 40 -5.93 17.53 12.43
CA PRO A 40 -6.50 16.29 11.92
C PRO A 40 -6.99 16.38 10.47
N THR A 41 -7.49 17.55 10.06
CA THR A 41 -7.98 17.81 8.71
C THR A 41 -6.92 17.66 7.63
N GLU A 42 -5.66 17.97 7.95
CA GLU A 42 -4.53 17.80 7.03
C GLU A 42 -4.03 16.36 7.06
N GLY A 43 -3.90 15.77 8.25
CA GLY A 43 -3.41 14.40 8.42
C GLY A 43 -4.30 13.33 7.80
N ILE A 44 -5.63 13.49 7.90
CA ILE A 44 -6.60 12.50 7.38
C ILE A 44 -6.45 12.32 5.86
N VAL A 45 -6.10 13.38 5.12
CA VAL A 45 -5.91 13.30 3.66
C VAL A 45 -4.82 12.29 3.32
N TYR A 46 -3.71 12.29 4.04
CA TYR A 46 -2.60 11.36 3.82
C TYR A 46 -2.94 9.92 4.23
N ILE A 47 -3.74 9.75 5.30
CA ILE A 47 -4.26 8.44 5.71
C ILE A 47 -5.14 7.87 4.60
N VAL A 48 -6.12 8.65 4.13
CA VAL A 48 -7.04 8.22 3.07
C VAL A 48 -6.29 7.92 1.78
N ALA A 49 -5.35 8.78 1.38
CA ALA A 49 -4.52 8.54 0.19
C ALA A 49 -3.69 7.25 0.32
N GLY A 50 -3.09 6.99 1.49
CA GLY A 50 -2.36 5.75 1.76
C GLY A 50 -3.25 4.50 1.71
N LEU A 51 -4.46 4.56 2.27
CA LEU A 51 -5.41 3.44 2.22
C LEU A 51 -5.90 3.17 0.80
N ILE A 52 -6.19 4.22 0.02
CA ILE A 52 -6.57 4.08 -1.38
C ILE A 52 -5.44 3.41 -2.18
N ALA A 53 -4.19 3.87 -2.00
CA ALA A 53 -3.03 3.27 -2.65
C ALA A 53 -2.86 1.78 -2.28
N ALA A 54 -3.10 1.42 -1.02
CA ALA A 54 -3.07 0.03 -0.57
C ALA A 54 -4.13 -0.83 -1.25
N VAL A 55 -5.36 -0.33 -1.44
CA VAL A 55 -6.44 -1.03 -2.15
C VAL A 55 -6.06 -1.27 -3.61
N PHE A 56 -5.53 -0.25 -4.30
CA PHE A 56 -5.07 -0.42 -5.68
C PHE A 56 -3.91 -1.40 -5.81
N ALA A 57 -2.95 -1.37 -4.89
CA ALA A 57 -1.85 -2.33 -4.84
C ALA A 57 -2.37 -3.75 -4.59
N GLY A 58 -3.33 -3.93 -3.67
CA GLY A 58 -3.98 -5.21 -3.40
C GLY A 58 -4.75 -5.75 -4.62
N TYR A 59 -5.46 -4.88 -5.35
CA TYR A 59 -6.10 -5.28 -6.61
C TYR A 59 -5.07 -5.72 -7.66
N GLY A 60 -3.97 -4.99 -7.81
CA GLY A 60 -2.87 -5.38 -8.68
C GLY A 60 -2.27 -6.73 -8.31
N PHE A 61 -2.09 -6.99 -7.01
CA PHE A 61 -1.61 -8.27 -6.49
C PHE A 61 -2.55 -9.42 -6.87
N VAL A 62 -3.85 -9.28 -6.58
CA VAL A 62 -4.87 -10.31 -6.91
C VAL A 62 -4.90 -10.56 -8.42
N LYS A 63 -4.86 -9.51 -9.23
CA LYS A 63 -4.85 -9.64 -10.69
C LYS A 63 -3.66 -10.44 -11.19
N VAL A 64 -2.47 -10.26 -10.63
CA VAL A 64 -1.27 -11.04 -11.01
C VAL A 64 -1.38 -12.49 -10.56
N MET A 65 -2.01 -12.78 -9.41
CA MET A 65 -2.25 -14.15 -8.97
C MET A 65 -3.23 -14.92 -9.85
N THR A 66 -4.24 -14.24 -10.40
CA THR A 66 -5.29 -14.86 -11.20
C THR A 66 -5.04 -14.81 -12.71
N SER A 67 -3.97 -14.13 -13.15
CA SER A 67 -3.48 -14.14 -14.54
C SER A 67 -2.50 -15.29 -14.72
#